data_AF-A0A835IAJ1-F1
#
_entry.id   AF-A0A835IAJ1-F1
#
_cell.length_a   1.000
_cell.length_b   1.000
_cell.length_c   1.000
_cell.angle_alpha   90.00
_cell.angle_beta   90.00
_cell.angle_gamma   90.00
#
_symmetry.space_group_name_H-M   'P 1'
#
loop_
_entity.id
_entity.type
_entity.pdbx_description
1 polymer ?
#
loop_
_entity_poly.entity_id
_entity_poly.type
_entity_poly.pdbx_seq_one_letter_code
_entity_poly.pdbx_strand_id
1 'polypeptide(L)'
;MMWTQDARCKNVVRNAMTRGFSGSPSFSFCRNLSACRKDLIEWNHNCFGNLDVKLKQLDKMLTECQAQQHRCIFPTEEQLNQEQRLLLEYEELLKLNDTHWGQKARHDLVWHGA
;
A
#
# COMPACT_ATOMS: atom_id res chain seq x y z
N MET A 1 -1.75 13.39 4.00
CA MET A 1 -0.95 12.37 3.30
C MET A 1 -1.87 11.23 2.86
N MET A 2 -1.44 10.39 1.94
CA MET A 2 -2.24 9.34 1.32
C MET A 2 -2.73 8.30 2.32
N TRP A 3 -1.83 7.91 3.23
CA TRP A 3 -2.14 7.04 4.35
C TRP A 3 -3.13 7.68 5.34
N THR A 4 -3.26 9.02 5.42
CA THR A 4 -4.29 9.65 6.28
C THR A 4 -5.68 9.72 5.61
N GLN A 5 -5.76 9.50 4.29
CA GLN A 5 -7.01 9.47 3.53
C GLN A 5 -7.59 8.05 3.41
N ASP A 6 -6.73 7.03 3.54
CA ASP A 6 -7.17 5.63 3.55
C ASP A 6 -7.96 5.31 4.83
N ALA A 7 -9.15 4.72 4.65
CA ALA A 7 -10.07 4.38 5.73
C ALA A 7 -9.44 3.44 6.79
N ARG A 8 -8.44 2.65 6.41
CA ARG A 8 -7.74 1.71 7.28
C ARG A 8 -6.84 2.41 8.30
N CYS A 9 -6.42 3.65 8.06
CA CYS A 9 -5.63 4.44 9.01
C CYS A 9 -6.34 4.61 10.36
N LYS A 10 -7.66 4.87 10.33
CA LYS A 10 -8.48 4.95 11.55
C LYS A 10 -8.46 3.66 12.35
N ASN A 11 -8.37 2.52 11.67
CA ASN A 11 -8.32 1.21 12.33
C ASN A 11 -6.95 0.97 12.96
N VAL A 12 -5.86 1.35 12.29
CA VAL A 12 -4.50 1.27 12.86
C VAL A 12 -4.40 2.11 14.12
N VAL A 13 -4.86 3.37 14.08
CA VAL A 13 -4.85 4.26 15.26
C VAL A 13 -5.72 3.72 16.38
N ARG A 14 -6.94 3.27 16.09
CA ARG A 14 -7.85 2.70 17.09
C ARG A 14 -7.22 1.48 17.77
N ASN A 15 -6.70 0.54 16.99
CA ASN A 15 -6.08 -0.67 17.52
C ASN A 15 -4.90 -0.35 18.43
N ALA A 16 -4.05 0.61 18.05
CA ALA A 16 -2.93 1.03 18.86
C ALA A 16 -3.36 1.71 20.17
N MET A 17 -4.45 2.48 20.14
CA MET A 17 -4.99 3.18 21.31
C MET A 17 -5.71 2.26 22.30
N THR A 18 -6.17 1.09 21.86
CA THR A 18 -6.86 0.11 22.72
C THR A 18 -5.96 -1.00 23.26
N ARG A 19 -4.63 -0.92 23.06
CA ARG A 19 -3.67 -1.99 23.45
C ARG A 19 -3.51 -2.23 24.97
N GLY A 20 -4.14 -1.42 25.82
CA GLY A 20 -4.32 -1.73 27.24
C GLY A 20 -3.01 -1.87 28.04
N PHE A 21 -2.10 -0.90 27.94
CA PHE A 21 -0.87 -0.91 28.75
C PHE A 21 -1.16 -0.67 30.23
N SER A 22 -0.55 -1.48 31.10
CA SER A 22 -0.61 -1.33 32.55
C SER A 22 0.25 -0.15 33.04
N GLY A 23 -0.24 0.58 34.04
CA GLY A 23 0.44 1.73 34.62
C GLY A 23 -0.51 2.90 34.87
N SER A 24 0.05 4.09 35.13
CA SER A 24 -0.76 5.30 35.25
C SER A 24 -1.42 5.64 33.91
N PRO A 25 -2.56 6.35 33.91
CA PRO A 25 -3.23 6.77 32.66
C PRO A 25 -2.30 7.51 31.71
N SER A 26 -1.44 8.41 32.23
CA SER A 26 -0.45 9.14 31.44
C SER A 26 0.61 8.21 30.84
N PHE A 27 1.10 7.23 31.60
CA PHE A 27 2.05 6.24 31.09
C PHE A 27 1.42 5.38 29.98
N SER A 28 0.21 4.88 30.21
CA SER A 28 -0.54 4.07 29.25
C SER A 28 -0.79 4.84 27.94
N PHE A 29 -1.16 6.12 28.04
CA PHE A 29 -1.34 7.00 26.90
C PHE A 29 -0.05 7.23 26.10
N CYS A 30 1.08 7.52 26.77
CA CYS A 30 2.38 7.67 26.10
C CYS A 30 2.83 6.38 25.39
N ARG A 31 2.53 5.22 25.97
CA ARG A 31 2.82 3.91 25.36
C ARG A 31 1.92 3.63 24.16
N ASN A 32 0.63 3.93 24.26
CA ASN A 32 -0.32 3.88 23.14
C ASN A 32 0.13 4.78 21.97
N LEU A 33 0.57 6.00 22.25
CA LEU A 33 1.11 6.92 21.23
C LEU A 33 2.36 6.35 20.56
N SER A 34 3.28 5.79 21.34
CA SER A 34 4.50 5.18 20.82
C SER A 34 4.21 3.94 19.97
N ALA A 35 3.25 3.11 20.40
CA ALA A 35 2.77 1.97 19.64
C ALA A 35 2.09 2.40 18.35
N CYS A 36 1.21 3.40 18.41
CA CYS A 36 0.51 3.97 17.26
C CYS A 36 1.49 4.50 16.22
N ARG A 37 2.52 5.23 16.64
CA ARG A 37 3.59 5.69 15.74
C ARG A 37 4.27 4.51 15.03
N LYS A 38 4.63 3.45 15.76
CA LYS A 38 5.27 2.27 15.17
C LYS A 38 4.34 1.56 14.19
N ASP A 39 3.11 1.28 14.60
CA ASP A 39 2.11 0.59 13.78
C ASP A 39 1.81 1.38 12.49
N LEU A 40 1.75 2.71 12.57
CA LEU A 40 1.55 3.57 11.40
C LEU A 40 2.76 3.57 10.45
N ILE A 41 3.99 3.58 10.97
CA ILE A 41 5.20 3.49 10.14
C ILE A 41 5.24 2.13 9.43
N GLU A 42 4.99 1.05 10.15
CA GLU A 42 4.99 -0.30 9.61
C GLU A 42 3.87 -0.51 8.58
N TRP A 43 2.65 -0.09 8.92
CA TRP A 43 1.52 -0.13 7.99
C TRP A 43 1.80 0.71 6.75
N ASN A 44 2.35 1.91 6.91
CA ASN A 44 2.70 2.76 5.77
C ASN A 44 3.75 2.11 4.87
N HIS A 45 4.78 1.48 5.46
CA HIS A 45 5.79 0.74 4.71
C HIS A 45 5.20 -0.47 3.97
N ASN A 46 4.37 -1.26 4.64
CA ASN A 46 3.79 -2.47 4.07
C ASN A 46 2.73 -2.20 2.99
N CYS A 47 1.96 -1.11 3.15
CA CYS A 47 0.92 -0.74 2.19
C CYS A 47 1.43 0.16 1.07
N PHE A 48 2.33 1.11 1.35
CA PHE A 48 2.78 2.13 0.39
C PHE A 48 4.29 2.07 0.09
N GLY A 49 5.11 1.49 0.96
CA GLY A 49 6.56 1.36 0.74
C GLY A 49 6.95 0.27 -0.26
N ASN A 50 6.12 -0.76 -0.42
CA ASN A 50 6.36 -1.88 -1.35
C ASN A 50 5.62 -1.74 -2.69
N LEU A 51 5.12 -0.55 -3.05
CA LEU A 51 4.37 -0.35 -4.30
C LEU A 51 5.21 -0.72 -5.53
N ASP A 52 6.46 -0.27 -5.59
CA ASP A 52 7.38 -0.60 -6.69
C ASP A 52 7.67 -2.11 -6.79
N VAL A 53 7.78 -2.80 -5.65
CA VAL A 53 7.99 -4.26 -5.63
C VAL A 53 6.76 -4.99 -6.13
N LYS A 54 5.57 -4.57 -5.69
CA LYS A 54 4.30 -5.15 -6.15
C LYS A 54 4.04 -4.88 -7.63
N LEU A 55 4.33 -3.67 -8.13
CA LEU A 55 4.26 -3.35 -9.56
C LEU A 55 5.16 -4.30 -10.37
N LYS A 56 6.41 -4.48 -9.96
CA LYS A 56 7.34 -5.41 -10.63
C LYS A 56 6.86 -6.86 -10.59
N GLN A 57 6.20 -7.28 -9.50
CA GLN A 57 5.63 -8.63 -9.40
C GLN A 57 4.44 -8.80 -10.34
N LEU A 58 3.50 -7.85 -10.36
CA LEU A 58 2.34 -7.87 -11.25
C LEU A 58 2.76 -7.81 -12.73
N ASP A 59 3.74 -6.97 -13.07
CA ASP A 59 4.29 -6.87 -14.44
C ASP A 59 4.91 -8.20 -14.91
N LYS A 60 5.65 -8.88 -14.03
CA LYS A 60 6.15 -10.24 -14.30
C LYS A 60 5.02 -11.24 -14.50
N MET A 61 4.01 -11.26 -13.62
CA MET A 61 2.86 -12.16 -13.73
C MET A 61 2.07 -11.92 -15.02
N LEU A 62 1.89 -10.66 -15.42
CA LEU A 62 1.27 -10.29 -16.70
C LEU A 62 2.08 -10.79 -17.88
N THR A 63 3.40 -10.55 -17.87
CA THR A 63 4.30 -11.01 -18.92
C THR A 63 4.26 -12.53 -19.07
N GLU A 64 4.27 -13.26 -17.95
CA GLU A 64 4.18 -14.72 -17.93
C GLU A 64 2.81 -15.21 -18.44
N CYS A 65 1.71 -14.58 -18.02
CA CYS A 65 0.36 -14.89 -18.48
C CYS A 65 0.22 -14.70 -20.00
N GLN A 66 0.66 -13.55 -20.51
CA GLN A 66 0.64 -13.22 -21.93
C GLN A 66 1.53 -14.15 -22.75
N ALA A 67 2.72 -14.49 -22.24
CA ALA A 67 3.61 -15.46 -22.89
C ALA A 67 2.99 -16.87 -22.95
N GLN A 68 2.24 -17.28 -21.93
CA GLN A 68 1.49 -18.55 -21.95
C GLN A 68 0.34 -18.50 -22.95
N GLN A 69 -0.43 -17.41 -22.99
CA GLN A 69 -1.53 -17.22 -23.94
C GLN A 69 -1.02 -17.21 -25.40
N HIS A 70 0.11 -16.56 -25.70
CA HIS A 70 0.72 -16.56 -27.03
C HIS A 70 1.18 -17.94 -27.51
N ARG A 71 1.45 -18.89 -26.60
CA ARG A 71 1.79 -20.29 -26.95
C ARG A 71 0.56 -21.14 -27.22
N CYS A 72 -0.62 -20.67 -26.84
CA CYS A 72 -1.90 -21.34 -27.07
C CYS A 72 -2.56 -20.78 -28.33
N ILE A 73 -3.08 -21.65 -29.19
CA ILE A 73 -3.79 -21.24 -30.42
C ILE A 73 -5.14 -20.57 -30.07
N PHE A 74 -5.78 -21.03 -28.99
CA PHE A 74 -6.98 -20.45 -28.43
C PHE A 74 -6.83 -20.38 -26.90
N PRO A 75 -6.66 -19.19 -26.31
CA PRO A 75 -6.64 -19.03 -24.85
C PRO A 75 -8.02 -19.31 -24.26
N THR A 76 -8.05 -20.01 -23.12
CA THR A 76 -9.27 -20.33 -22.39
C THR A 76 -9.86 -19.09 -21.75
N GLU A 77 -11.18 -19.05 -21.56
CA GLU A 77 -11.88 -17.97 -20.83
C GLU A 77 -11.27 -17.70 -19.44
N GLU A 78 -10.84 -18.74 -18.72
CA GLU A 78 -10.14 -18.61 -17.44
C GLU A 78 -8.81 -17.83 -17.55
N GLN A 79 -8.05 -18.04 -18.64
CA GLN A 79 -6.77 -17.34 -18.86
C GLN A 79 -7.02 -15.86 -19.17
N LEU A 80 -8.05 -15.56 -19.96
CA LEU A 80 -8.45 -14.18 -20.27
C LEU A 80 -8.95 -13.46 -19.01
N ASN A 81 -9.77 -14.13 -18.19
CA ASN A 81 -10.23 -13.59 -16.92
C ASN A 81 -9.08 -13.35 -15.94
N GLN A 82 -8.10 -14.25 -15.89
CA GLN A 82 -6.91 -14.08 -15.07
C GLN A 82 -6.09 -12.87 -15.52
N GLU A 83 -5.83 -12.71 -16.81
CA GLU A 83 -5.14 -11.54 -17.36
C GLU A 83 -5.88 -10.24 -17.00
N GLN A 84 -7.19 -10.20 -17.21
CA GLN A 84 -8.01 -9.02 -16.92
C GLN A 84 -7.96 -8.65 -15.43
N ARG A 85 -7.99 -9.63 -14.52
CA ARG A 85 -7.85 -9.39 -13.08
C ARG A 85 -6.49 -8.80 -12.74
N LEU A 86 -5.41 -9.32 -13.32
CA LEU A 86 -4.06 -8.80 -13.08
C LEU A 86 -3.91 -7.37 -13.61
N LEU A 87 -4.51 -7.04 -14.77
CA LEU A 87 -4.51 -5.69 -15.32
C LEU A 87 -5.24 -4.69 -14.42
N LEU A 88 -6.42 -5.06 -13.91
CA LEU A 88 -7.18 -4.20 -12.99
C LEU A 88 -6.37 -3.92 -11.71
N GLU A 89 -5.79 -4.96 -11.11
CA GLU A 89 -4.96 -4.81 -9.91
C GLU A 89 -3.72 -3.93 -10.18
N TYR A 90 -3.09 -4.09 -11.35
CA TYR A 90 -1.95 -3.28 -11.77
C TYR A 90 -2.32 -1.80 -11.95
N GLU A 91 -3.46 -1.51 -12.58
CA GLU A 91 -3.94 -0.14 -12.80
C GLU A 91 -4.29 0.57 -11.47
N GLU A 92 -4.95 -0.13 -10.55
CA GLU A 92 -5.24 0.38 -9.21
C GLU A 92 -3.97 0.73 -8.45
N LEU A 93 -2.96 -0.14 -8.55
CA LEU A 93 -1.68 0.05 -7.88
C LEU A 93 -0.85 1.17 -8.50
N LEU A 94 -0.93 1.37 -9.82
CA LEU A 94 -0.35 2.55 -10.50
C LEU A 94 -0.98 3.86 -10.00
N LYS A 95 -2.30 3.95 -9.92
CA LYS A 95 -3.01 5.13 -9.37
C LYS A 95 -2.56 5.42 -7.93
N LEU A 96 -2.37 4.37 -7.14
CA LEU A 96 -1.85 4.44 -5.78
C LEU A 96 -0.40 4.97 -5.79
N ASN A 97 0.45 4.46 -6.67
CA ASN A 97 1.84 4.91 -6.79
C ASN A 97 1.95 6.38 -7.23
N ASP A 98 1.17 6.82 -8.22
CA ASP A 98 1.16 8.19 -8.71
C ASP A 98 0.74 9.19 -7.63
N THR A 99 -0.30 8.84 -6.87
CA THR A 99 -0.75 9.69 -5.74
C THR A 99 0.30 9.74 -4.63
N HIS A 100 1.01 8.65 -4.37
CA HIS A 100 2.13 8.62 -3.42
C HIS A 100 3.27 9.54 -3.87
N TRP A 101 3.75 9.38 -5.10
CA TRP A 101 4.85 10.17 -5.65
C TRP A 101 4.48 11.65 -5.80
N GLY A 102 3.25 11.96 -6.22
CA GLY A 102 2.77 13.34 -6.29
C GLY A 102 2.75 14.03 -4.93
N GLN A 103 2.41 13.31 -3.86
CA GLN A 103 2.47 13.86 -2.49
C GLN A 103 3.90 14.04 -1.99
N LYS A 104 4.77 13.06 -2.26
CA LYS A 104 6.19 13.12 -1.89
C LYS A 104 6.90 14.28 -2.57
N ALA A 105 6.70 14.45 -3.87
CA ALA A 105 7.26 15.58 -4.63
C ALA A 105 6.80 16.94 -4.06
N ARG A 106 5.51 17.09 -3.73
CA ARG A 106 5.01 18.33 -3.09
C ARG A 106 5.65 18.59 -1.74
N HIS A 107 5.82 17.55 -0.92
CA HIS A 107 6.51 17.66 0.35
C HIS A 107 7.96 18.11 0.14
N ASP A 108 8.70 17.43 -0.74
CA ASP A 108 10.12 17.72 -0.98
C ASP A 108 10.33 19.14 -1.53
N LEU A 109 9.43 19.63 -2.39
CA LEU A 109 9.44 21.01 -2.88
C LEU A 109 9.25 22.04 -1.76
N VAL A 110 8.35 21.78 -0.80
CA VAL A 110 8.12 22.68 0.34
C VAL A 110 9.33 22.73 1.27
N TRP A 111 10.07 21.63 1.43
CA TRP A 111 11.24 21.57 2.32
C TRP A 111 12.52 22.14 1.72
N HIS A 112 12.72 22.04 0.39
CA HIS A 112 13.94 22.52 -0.28
C HIS A 112 13.76 23.90 -0.92
N GLY A 113 12.55 24.46 -0.92
CA GLY A 113 12.20 25.76 -1.50
C GLY A 113 12.13 26.92 -0.49
N ALA A 114 12.84 26.84 0.64
CA ALA A 114 12.95 27.90 1.64
C ALA A 114 14.40 28.38 1.78
#